data_AF-A0A6L6JBX7-F1
#
_entry.id   AF-A0A6L6JBX7-F1
#
_cell.length_a   1.000
_cell.length_b   1.000
_cell.length_c   1.000
_cell.angle_alpha   90.00
_cell.angle_beta   90.00
_cell.angle_gamma   90.00
#
_symmetry.space_group_name_H-M   'P 1'
#
loop_
_entity.id
_entity.type
_entity.pdbx_description
1 polymer ?
#
loop_
_entity_poly.entity_id
_entity_poly.type
_entity_poly.pdbx_seq_one_letter_code
_entity_poly.pdbx_strand_id
1 'polypeptide(L)'
;MLALLRLIGLVLVVELIFYFLLTVYIRSTRREALENEWDRRHPEKTGPSPERREFVRRSMIGFSKTLRARLVGLVLVLPVVAIVVIVILVNYN
;
A
#
# COMPACT_ATOMS: atom_id res chain seq x y z
N MET A 1 -4.88 -30.04 14.42
CA MET A 1 -4.27 -28.78 14.94
C MET A 1 -3.09 -28.30 14.10
N LEU A 2 -2.05 -29.11 13.87
CA LEU A 2 -0.86 -28.69 13.11
C LEU A 2 -1.12 -28.21 11.67
N ALA A 3 -2.03 -28.87 10.93
CA ALA A 3 -2.38 -28.48 9.56
C ALA A 3 -3.04 -27.09 9.48
N LEU A 4 -3.95 -26.79 10.42
CA LEU A 4 -4.61 -25.49 10.52
C LEU A 4 -3.61 -24.38 10.84
N LEU A 5 -2.70 -24.62 11.79
CA LEU A 5 -1.65 -23.66 12.15
C LEU A 5 -0.72 -23.36 10.96
N ARG A 6 -0.37 -24.38 10.16
CA ARG A 6 0.43 -24.19 8.93
C ARG A 6 -0.31 -23.35 7.89
N LEU A 7 -1.59 -23.60 7.69
CA LEU A 7 -2.42 -22.83 6.76
C LEU A 7 -2.51 -21.36 7.19
N ILE A 8 -2.78 -21.10 8.47
CA ILE A 8 -2.83 -19.73 9.02
C ILE A 8 -1.47 -19.05 8.83
N GLY A 9 -0.37 -19.74 9.14
CA GLY A 9 0.98 -19.21 8.93
C GLY A 9 1.23 -18.84 7.46
N LEU A 10 0.82 -19.69 6.52
CA LEU A 10 0.96 -19.43 5.08
C LEU A 10 0.16 -18.18 4.66
N VAL A 11 -1.11 -18.08 5.08
CA VAL A 11 -1.97 -16.94 4.74
C VAL A 11 -1.35 -15.63 5.26
N LEU A 12 -0.90 -15.61 6.52
CA LEU A 12 -0.26 -14.42 7.10
C LEU A 12 1.00 -14.01 6.33
N VAL A 13 1.85 -14.97 5.93
CA VAL A 13 3.04 -14.68 5.12
C VAL A 13 2.66 -14.07 3.77
N VAL A 14 1.66 -14.64 3.10
CA VAL A 14 1.17 -14.13 1.81
C VAL A 14 0.60 -12.72 1.97
N GLU A 15 -0.24 -12.49 2.97
CA GLU A 15 -0.82 -11.17 3.26
C GLU A 15 0.26 -10.10 3.51
N LEU A 16 1.29 -10.44 4.29
CA LEU A 16 2.41 -9.52 4.56
C LEU A 16 3.19 -9.17 3.29
N ILE A 17 3.43 -10.15 2.41
CA ILE A 17 4.08 -9.93 1.12
C ILE A 17 3.22 -8.96 0.28
N PHE A 18 1.93 -9.21 0.15
CA PHE A 18 1.03 -8.34 -0.61
C PHE A 18 0.94 -6.93 -0.02
N TYR A 19 0.82 -6.82 1.31
CA TYR A 19 0.81 -5.53 2.00
C TYR A 19 2.08 -4.74 1.70
N PHE A 20 3.24 -5.38 1.77
CA PHE A 20 4.53 -4.74 1.47
C PHE A 20 4.61 -4.29 0.01
N LEU A 21 4.32 -5.19 -0.94
CA LEU A 21 4.36 -4.90 -2.37
C LEU A 21 3.42 -3.74 -2.74
N LEU A 22 2.19 -3.74 -2.22
CA LEU A 22 1.21 -2.71 -2.50
C LEU A 22 1.63 -1.36 -1.90
N THR A 23 2.18 -1.38 -0.68
CA THR A 23 2.73 -0.17 -0.03
C THR A 23 3.85 0.44 -0.87
N VAL A 24 4.79 -0.38 -1.33
CA VAL A 24 5.93 0.07 -2.15
C VAL A 24 5.43 0.60 -3.50
N TYR A 25 4.56 -0.14 -4.18
CA TYR A 25 4.00 0.24 -5.48
C TYR A 25 3.32 1.62 -5.42
N ILE A 26 2.40 1.80 -4.47
CA ILE A 26 1.65 3.05 -4.33
C ILE A 26 2.57 4.23 -4.01
N ARG A 27 3.55 4.04 -3.13
CA ARG A 27 4.53 5.10 -2.81
C ARG A 27 5.41 5.44 -4.00
N SER A 28 5.83 4.43 -4.77
CA SER A 28 6.64 4.61 -5.98
C SER A 28 5.90 5.43 -7.02
N THR A 29 4.68 5.02 -7.39
CA THR A 29 3.86 5.74 -8.38
C THR A 29 3.53 7.16 -7.92
N ARG A 30 3.26 7.37 -6.63
CA ARG A 30 3.02 8.72 -6.12
C ARG A 30 4.27 9.59 -6.22
N ARG A 31 5.44 9.05 -5.90
CA ARG A 31 6.70 9.75 -6.01
C ARG A 31 6.98 10.14 -7.47
N GLU A 32 6.81 9.20 -8.40
CA GLU A 32 6.97 9.44 -9.84
C GLU A 32 5.99 10.50 -10.34
N ALA A 33 4.72 10.45 -9.92
CA ALA A 33 3.74 11.47 -10.29
C ALA A 33 4.13 12.88 -9.80
N LEU A 34 4.69 13.00 -8.58
CA LEU A 34 5.18 14.26 -8.04
C LEU A 34 6.43 14.76 -8.78
N GLU A 35 7.30 13.84 -9.16
CA GLU A 35 8.48 14.12 -9.97
C GLU A 35 8.08 14.67 -11.36
N ASN A 36 7.15 14.01 -12.04
CA ASN A 36 6.58 14.49 -13.31
C ASN A 36 5.83 15.83 -13.15
N GLU A 37 5.14 16.03 -12.03
CA GLU A 37 4.48 17.29 -11.71
C GLU A 37 5.48 18.44 -11.48
N TRP A 38 6.63 18.16 -10.87
CA TRP A 38 7.71 19.12 -10.74
C TRP A 38 8.27 19.51 -12.10
N ASP A 39 8.63 18.50 -12.90
CA ASP A 39 9.24 18.66 -14.22
C ASP A 39 8.31 19.45 -15.17
N ARG A 40 6.99 19.24 -15.07
CA ARG A 40 5.98 20.00 -15.82
C ARG A 40 5.85 21.46 -15.38
N ARG A 41 5.99 21.75 -14.08
CA ARG A 41 5.83 23.11 -13.53
C ARG A 41 7.10 23.96 -13.59
N HIS A 42 8.25 23.31 -13.69
CA HIS A 42 9.57 23.95 -13.74
C HIS A 42 10.38 23.35 -14.89
N PRO A 43 9.98 23.58 -16.15
CA PRO A 43 10.64 23.01 -17.32
C PRO A 43 12.15 23.36 -17.37
N GLU A 44 12.53 24.55 -16.88
CA GLU A 44 13.90 25.03 -16.76
C GLU A 44 14.72 24.40 -15.61
N LYS A 45 14.05 23.67 -14.69
CA LYS A 45 14.67 22.96 -13.55
C LYS A 45 14.31 21.47 -13.55
N THR A 46 14.21 20.90 -14.75
CA THR A 46 13.97 19.48 -14.95
C THR A 46 15.17 18.64 -14.49
N GLY A 47 14.89 17.42 -14.04
CA GLY A 47 15.92 16.48 -13.61
C GLY A 47 16.38 16.62 -12.15
N PRO A 48 17.44 15.90 -11.74
CA PRO A 48 17.79 15.76 -10.33
C PRO A 48 18.30 17.07 -9.69
N SER A 49 17.45 17.79 -8.97
CA SER A 49 17.84 18.96 -8.18
C SER A 49 17.53 18.80 -6.67
N PRO A 50 18.23 19.55 -5.78
CA PRO A 50 17.88 19.62 -4.37
C PRO A 50 16.44 20.12 -4.14
N GLU A 51 15.97 21.09 -4.93
CA GLU A 51 14.60 21.62 -4.76
C GLU A 51 13.54 20.60 -5.18
N ARG A 52 13.78 19.83 -6.25
CA ARG A 52 12.90 18.72 -6.67
C ARG A 52 12.78 17.66 -5.59
N ARG A 53 13.90 17.24 -5.00
CA ARG A 53 13.91 16.27 -3.89
C ARG A 53 13.13 16.81 -2.69
N GLU A 54 13.29 18.09 -2.42
CA GLU A 54 12.61 18.74 -1.30
C GLU A 54 11.09 18.83 -1.50
N PHE A 55 10.65 19.19 -2.70
CA PHE A 55 9.25 19.21 -3.08
C PHE A 55 8.60 17.83 -2.94
N VAL A 56 9.25 16.79 -3.47
CA VAL A 56 8.78 15.40 -3.37
C VAL A 56 8.69 14.99 -1.91
N ARG A 57 9.73 15.25 -1.12
CA ARG A 57 9.78 14.90 0.31
C ARG A 57 8.63 15.53 1.10
N ARG A 58 8.42 16.84 0.98
CA ARG A 58 7.32 17.54 1.66
C ARG A 58 5.96 17.04 1.21
N SER A 59 5.78 16.83 -0.09
CA SER A 59 4.52 16.33 -0.66
C SER A 59 4.19 14.89 -0.21
N MET A 60 5.22 14.06 0.01
CA MET A 60 5.05 12.69 0.51
C MET A 60 4.64 12.62 2.00
N ILE A 61 4.93 13.66 2.80
CA ILE A 61 4.45 13.74 4.20
C ILE A 61 2.92 13.84 4.25
N GLY A 62 2.32 14.63 3.35
CA GLY A 62 0.87 14.71 3.24
C GLY A 62 0.26 13.39 2.72
N PHE A 63 0.96 12.72 1.80
CA PHE A 63 0.48 11.49 1.18
C PHE A 63 0.23 10.35 2.18
N SER A 64 1.11 10.15 3.17
CA SER A 64 0.96 9.08 4.16
C SER A 64 -0.33 9.20 4.99
N LYS A 65 -0.91 10.39 5.08
CA LYS A 65 -2.17 10.64 5.80
C LYS A 65 -3.42 10.44 4.92
N THR A 66 -3.26 10.24 3.62
CA THR A 66 -4.39 10.11 2.68
C THR A 66 -5.13 8.79 2.85
N LEU A 67 -6.43 8.80 2.49
CA LEU A 67 -7.25 7.59 2.46
C LEU A 67 -6.60 6.48 1.62
N ARG A 68 -6.02 6.82 0.46
CA ARG A 68 -5.34 5.86 -0.43
C ARG A 68 -4.19 5.12 0.28
N ALA A 69 -3.40 5.83 1.08
CA ALA A 69 -2.31 5.22 1.86
C ALA A 69 -2.85 4.33 3.00
N ARG A 70 -3.97 4.73 3.63
CA ARG A 70 -4.61 3.96 4.70
C ARG A 70 -5.31 2.70 4.20
N LEU A 71 -5.94 2.75 3.03
CA LEU A 71 -6.68 1.62 2.45
C LEU A 71 -5.79 0.42 2.10
N VAL A 72 -4.47 0.60 1.98
CA VAL A 72 -3.52 -0.52 1.84
C VAL A 72 -3.62 -1.51 3.00
N GLY A 73 -3.94 -1.02 4.20
CA GLY A 73 -4.16 -1.87 5.37
C GLY A 73 -5.36 -2.82 5.22
N LEU A 74 -6.32 -2.52 4.33
CA LEU A 74 -7.45 -3.42 4.08
C LEU A 74 -7.02 -4.77 3.51
N VAL A 75 -5.85 -4.85 2.87
CA VAL A 75 -5.29 -6.13 2.40
C VAL A 75 -5.08 -7.12 3.54
N LEU A 76 -4.85 -6.64 4.77
CA LEU A 76 -4.69 -7.48 5.96
C LEU A 76 -6.03 -7.82 6.64
N VAL A 77 -7.08 -7.03 6.39
CA VAL A 77 -8.36 -7.16 7.10
C VAL A 77 -9.39 -7.91 6.27
N LEU A 78 -9.47 -7.61 4.97
CA LEU A 78 -10.47 -8.18 4.07
C LEU A 78 -10.41 -9.71 3.99
N PRO A 79 -9.26 -10.38 3.90
CA PRO A 79 -9.22 -11.83 3.79
C PRO A 79 -9.70 -12.51 5.09
N VAL A 80 -9.31 -11.97 6.25
CA VAL A 80 -9.80 -12.47 7.55
C VAL A 80 -11.30 -12.31 7.67
N VAL A 81 -11.84 -11.13 7.31
CA VAL A 81 -13.30 -10.89 7.32
C VAL A 81 -14.01 -11.84 6.36
N ALA A 82 -13.47 -12.05 5.16
CA ALA A 82 -14.04 -12.98 4.17
C ALA A 82 -14.09 -14.41 4.71
N ILE A 83 -13.01 -14.90 5.34
CA ILE A 83 -12.97 -16.23 5.96
C ILE A 83 -14.05 -16.35 7.03
N VAL A 84 -14.18 -15.36 7.93
CA VAL A 84 -15.21 -15.36 8.98
C VAL A 84 -16.61 -15.40 8.39
N VAL A 85 -16.90 -14.56 7.39
CA VAL A 85 -18.21 -14.52 6.71
C VAL A 85 -18.53 -15.85 6.06
N ILE A 86 -17.58 -16.47 5.34
CA ILE A 86 -17.77 -17.77 4.71
C ILE A 86 -18.06 -18.84 5.76
N VAL A 87 -17.32 -18.87 6.88
CA VAL A 87 -17.55 -19.83 7.96
C VAL A 87 -18.96 -19.69 8.52
N ILE A 88 -19.43 -18.46 8.76
CA ILE A 88 -20.79 -18.21 9.25
C ILE A 88 -21.83 -18.72 8.25
N LEU A 89 -21.72 -18.31 6.97
CA LEU A 89 -22.69 -18.68 5.94
C LEU A 89 -22.76 -20.18 5.66
N VAL A 90 -21.64 -20.90 5.77
CA VAL A 90 -21.59 -22.34 5.48
C VAL A 90 -22.03 -23.19 6.68
N ASN A 91 -21.74 -22.75 7.91
CA ASN A 91 -21.96 -23.57 9.11
C ASN A 91 -23.22 -23.20 9.91
N TYR A 92 -23.73 -21.97 9.75
CA TYR A 92 -24.85 -21.44 10.53
C TYR A 92 -26.03 -21.00 9.65
N ASN A 93 -26.11 -21.55 8.43
CA ASN A 93 -27.25 -21.40 7.54
C ASN A 93 -28.05 -22.71 7.46
#